data_AF-A0A2V5SSN1-F1
#
_entry.id   AF-A0A2V5SSN1-F1
#
_cell.length_a   1.000
_cell.length_b   1.000
_cell.length_c   1.000
_cell.angle_alpha   90.00
_cell.angle_beta   90.00
_cell.angle_gamma   90.00
#
_symmetry.space_group_name_H-M   'P 1'
#
loop_
_entity.id
_entity.type
_entity.pdbx_description
1 polymer ?
#
loop_
_entity_poly.entity_id
_entity_poly.type
_entity_poly.pdbx_seq_one_letter_code
_entity_poly.pdbx_strand_id
1 'polypeptide(L)' 'MCNSELRSFQQRLSEFDSRGLRVVAISVDPPEVSKRHCQKMGFTYPFLSDPKAEVVRRFDLLHPGAGPGGADISRPAE' A
#
# COMPACT_ATOMS: atom_id res chain seq x y z
N MET A 1 -0.76 -7.36 -2.10
CA MET A 1 -0.36 -6.76 -0.80
C MET A 1 0.37 -7.79 0.05
N CYS A 2 1.55 -7.46 0.59
CA CYS A 2 2.23 -8.30 1.57
C CYS A 2 1.65 -8.01 2.97
N ASN A 3 0.89 -8.95 3.54
CA ASN A 3 0.17 -8.71 4.81
C ASN A 3 1.08 -8.53 6.03
N SER A 4 2.26 -9.15 6.02
CA SER A 4 3.24 -9.02 7.10
C SER A 4 3.79 -7.60 7.21
N GLU A 5 4.09 -6.97 6.07
CA GLU A 5 4.58 -5.58 6.01
C GLU A 5 3.51 -4.60 6.51
N LEU A 6 2.27 -4.71 6.01
CA LEU A 6 1.16 -3.85 6.44
C LEU A 6 0.89 -3.93 7.96
N ARG A 7 1.10 -5.11 8.56
CA ARG A 7 0.99 -5.31 10.01
C ARG A 7 2.16 -4.68 10.77
N SER A 8 3.38 -4.72 10.24
CA SER A 8 4.54 -4.03 10.84
C SER A 8 4.29 -2.52 10.92
N PHE A 9 3.74 -1.91 9.88
CA PHE A 9 3.36 -0.50 9.89
C PHE A 9 2.27 -0.20 10.93
N GLN A 10 1.24 -1.04 11.02
CA GLN A 10 0.19 -0.92 12.05
C GLN A 10 0.76 -0.91 13.47
N GLN A 11 1.74 -1.77 13.75
CA GLN A 11 2.38 -1.86 15.08
C GLN A 11 3.24 -0.65 15.42
N ARG A 12 3.73 0.07 14.39
CA ARG A 12 4.66 1.19 14.54
C ARG A 12 4.01 2.55 14.30
N LEU A 13 2.68 2.64 14.16
CA LEU A 13 1.98 3.90 13.92
C LEU A 13 2.36 4.98 14.94
N SER A 14 2.40 4.64 16.23
CA SER A 14 2.80 5.59 17.29
C SER A 14 4.22 6.13 17.12
N GLU A 15 5.15 5.32 16.59
CA GLU A 15 6.51 5.76 16.29
C GLU A 15 6.51 6.81 15.16
N PHE A 16 5.75 6.57 14.10
CA PHE A 16 5.60 7.53 12.99
C PHE A 16 4.90 8.81 13.45
N ASP A 17 3.81 8.68 14.20
CA ASP A 17 3.05 9.81 14.73
C ASP A 17 3.92 10.68 15.65
N SER A 18 4.76 10.07 16.50
CA SER A 18 5.70 10.80 17.38
C SER A 18 6.75 11.62 16.61
N ARG A 19 7.03 11.25 15.36
CA ARG A 19 7.95 11.95 14.45
C ARG A 19 7.21 12.94 13.54
N GLY A 20 5.90 13.13 13.72
CA GLY A 20 5.06 13.97 12.86
C GLY A 20 4.82 13.39 11.47
N LEU A 21 5.00 12.07 11.30
CA LEU A 21 4.82 11.37 10.03
C LEU A 21 3.46 10.68 9.98
N ARG A 22 2.80 10.74 8.84
CA ARG A 22 1.53 10.04 8.61
C ARG A 22 1.71 8.90 7.62
N VAL A 23 1.40 7.68 8.07
CA VAL A 23 1.46 6.48 7.22
C VAL A 23 0.17 6.35 6.41
N VAL A 24 0.32 6.07 5.11
CA VAL A 24 -0.78 5.76 4.19
C VAL A 24 -0.34 4.62 3.27
N ALA A 25 -1.17 3.58 3.12
CA ALA A 25 -0.96 2.56 2.10
C ALA A 25 -1.67 2.96 0.80
N ILE A 26 -1.09 2.61 -0.34
CA ILE A 26 -1.69 2.80 -1.66
C ILE A 26 -1.59 1.50 -2.45
N SER A 27 -2.65 1.11 -3.16
CA SER A 27 -2.64 -0.03 -4.08
C SER A 27 -3.54 0.20 -5.29
N VAL A 28 -3.35 -0.62 -6.32
CA VAL A 28 -4.21 -0.63 -7.53
C VAL A 28 -5.55 -1.34 -7.31
N ASP A 29 -5.80 -1.88 -6.11
CA ASP A 29 -7.06 -2.57 -5.81
C ASP A 29 -8.21 -1.56 -5.73
N PRO A 30 -9.42 -1.90 -6.23
CA PRO A 30 -10.60 -1.07 -6.06
C PRO A 30 -10.89 -0.75 -4.58
N PRO A 31 -11.52 0.40 -4.29
CA PRO A 31 -11.74 0.85 -2.92
C PRO A 31 -12.57 -0.13 -2.09
N GLU A 32 -13.49 -0.88 -2.69
CA GLU A 32 -14.29 -1.91 -2.03
C GLU A 32 -13.42 -3.08 -1.55
N VAL A 33 -12.45 -3.48 -2.36
CA VAL A 33 -11.50 -4.56 -2.03
C VAL A 33 -10.60 -4.12 -0.88
N SER A 34 -10.02 -2.93 -1.00
CA SER A 34 -9.15 -2.35 0.04
C SER A 34 -9.90 -2.15 1.36
N LYS A 35 -11.15 -1.64 1.32
CA LYS A 35 -11.98 -1.45 2.52
C LYS A 35 -12.28 -2.77 3.22
N ARG A 36 -12.71 -3.79 2.48
CA ARG A 36 -12.99 -5.11 3.04
C ARG A 36 -11.72 -5.73 3.65
N HIS A 37 -10.57 -5.55 3.01
CA HIS A 37 -9.30 -6.03 3.51
C HIS A 37 -8.89 -5.33 4.82
N CYS A 38 -9.01 -4.01 4.87
CA CYS A 38 -8.71 -3.23 6.08
C CYS A 38 -9.58 -3.64 7.25
N GLN A 39 -10.89 -3.79 7.02
CA GLN A 39 -11.85 -4.22 8.05
C GLN A 39 -11.53 -5.63 8.55
N LYS A 40 -11.23 -6.56 7.65
CA LYS A 40 -10.91 -7.95 7.99
C LYS A 40 -9.61 -8.05 8.83
N MET A 41 -8.62 -7.22 8.52
CA MET A 41 -7.31 -7.28 9.16
C MET A 41 -7.15 -6.34 10.36
N GLY A 42 -8.10 -5.42 10.58
CA GLY A 42 -8.07 -4.45 11.67
C GLY A 42 -7.06 -3.33 11.47
N PHE A 43 -6.76 -2.95 10.22
CA PHE A 43 -5.89 -1.81 9.95
C PHE A 43 -6.60 -0.48 10.22
N THR A 44 -5.93 0.46 10.89
CA THR A 44 -6.52 1.74 11.33
C THR A 44 -5.97 2.95 10.58
N TYR A 45 -4.89 2.79 9.83
CA TYR A 45 -4.33 3.86 9.00
C TYR A 45 -4.98 3.89 7.61
N PRO A 46 -4.92 5.01 6.87
CA PRO A 46 -5.61 5.16 5.59
C PRO A 46 -5.04 4.25 4.49
N PHE A 47 -5.95 3.71 3.66
CA PHE A 47 -5.62 2.98 2.43
C PHE A 47 -6.23 3.73 1.24
N LEU A 48 -5.38 4.10 0.28
CA LEU A 48 -5.75 4.74 -0.96
C LEU A 48 -5.84 3.70 -2.08
N SER A 49 -6.83 3.88 -2.95
CA SER A 49 -7.02 3.09 -4.16
C SER A 49 -6.57 3.92 -5.35
N ASP A 50 -5.63 3.39 -6.13
CA ASP A 50 -5.11 3.95 -7.37
C ASP A 50 -5.31 2.93 -8.51
N PRO A 51 -6.55 2.65 -8.92
CA PRO A 51 -6.85 1.56 -9.85
C PRO A 51 -6.26 1.76 -11.25
N LYS A 52 -5.87 2.99 -11.58
CA LYS A 52 -5.21 3.32 -12.85
C LYS A 52 -3.67 3.35 -12.75
N ALA A 53 -3.12 3.09 -11.55
CA ALA A 53 -1.70 3.23 -11.24
C ALA A 53 -1.14 4.62 -11.60
N GLU A 54 -1.97 5.67 -11.63
CA GLU A 54 -1.55 7.02 -12.03
C GLU A 54 -0.58 7.62 -11.00
N VAL A 55 -0.86 7.41 -9.71
CA VAL A 55 0.01 7.86 -8.63
C VAL A 55 1.25 6.97 -8.57
N VAL A 56 1.09 5.65 -8.64
CA VAL A 56 2.22 4.70 -8.60
C VAL A 56 3.21 4.96 -9.75
N ARG A 57 2.72 5.29 -10.95
CA ARG A 57 3.56 5.70 -12.09
C ARG A 57 4.26 7.03 -11.85
N ARG A 58 3.57 8.01 -11.27
CA ARG A 58 4.11 9.35 -11.04
C ARG A 58 5.27 9.37 -10.03
N PHE A 59 5.28 8.42 -9.11
CA PHE A 59 6.37 8.23 -8.15
C PHE A 59 7.45 7.24 -8.64
N ASP A 60 7.38 6.80 -9.90
CA ASP A 60 8.30 5.83 -10.51
C ASP A 60 8.37 4.48 -9.75
N LEU A 61 7.27 4.13 -9.08
CA LEU A 61 7.16 2.90 -8.29
C LEU A 61 6.63 1.73 -9.13
N LEU A 62 6.11 1.98 -10.33
CA LEU A 62 5.53 0.95 -11.19
C LEU A 62 6.63 0.18 -11.90
N HIS A 63 6.72 -1.12 -11.62
CA HIS A 63 7.60 -2.04 -12.34
C HIS A 63 6.75 -2.92 -13.25
N PRO A 64 6.63 -2.56 -14.54
CA PRO A 64 5.79 -3.28 -15.48
C PRO A 64 6.33 -4.71 -15.71
N GLY A 65 5.45 -5.71 -15.63
CA GLY A 65 5.81 -7.11 -15.87
C GLY A 65 6.74 -7.78 -14.85
N ALA A 66 7.10 -7.11 -13.75
CA ALA A 66 8.06 -7.64 -12.77
C ALA A 66 7.44 -8.56 -11.70
N GLY A 67 6.12 -8.77 -11.74
CA GLY A 67 5.39 -9.65 -10.85
C GLY A 67 5.28 -11.10 -11.32
N PRO A 68 4.84 -12.01 -10.44
CA PRO A 68 4.56 -13.40 -10.81
C PRO A 68 3.57 -13.45 -11.99
N GLY A 69 3.96 -14.11 -13.09
CA GLY A 69 3.12 -14.21 -14.29
C GLY A 69 3.07 -12.96 -15.18
N GLY A 70 4.01 -12.01 -15.01
CA GLY A 70 4.06 -10.79 -15.84
C GLY A 70 3.08 -9.71 -15.39
N ALA A 71 2.57 -9.80 -14.15
CA ALA A 71 1.77 -8.74 -13.56
C ALA A 71 2.64 -7.50 -13.25
N ASP A 72 2.07 -6.31 -13.37
CA ASP A 72 2.70 -5.09 -12.91
C ASP A 72 2.75 -5.08 -11.37
N ILE A 73 3.91 -4.75 -10.80
CA ILE A 73 4.08 -4.67 -9.35
C ILE A 73 4.70 -3.34 -8.93
N SER A 74 4.30 -2.85 -7.76
CA SER A 74 5.04 -1.80 -7.08
C SER A 74 6.24 -2.43 -6.36
N ARG A 75 7.47 -2.06 -6.72
CA ARG A 75 8.67 -2.38 -5.93
C ARG A 75 9.16 -1.10 -5.24
N PRO A 76 9.77 -1.20 -4.04
CA PRO A 76 10.47 -0.06 -3.45
C PRO A 76 11.48 0.47 -4.47
N ALA A 77 11.51 1.79 -4.69
CA ALA A 77 12.60 2.42 -5.43
C ALA A 77 13.92 2.12 -4.70
N GLU A 78 14.91 1.59 -5.42
CA GLU A 78 16.30 1.41 -4.95
C GLU A 78 17.07 2.74 -4.95
#